data_AF-A0A7S1RMK5-F1
#
_entry.id   AF-A0A7S1RMK5-F1
#
_cell.length_a   1.000
_cell.length_b   1.000
_cell.length_c   1.000
_cell.angle_alpha   90.00
_cell.angle_beta   90.00
_cell.angle_gamma   90.00
#
_symmetry.space_group_name_H-M   'P 1'
#
loop_
_entity.id
_entity.type
_entity.pdbx_description
1 polymer ?
#
loop_
_entity_poly.entity_id
_entity_poly.type
_entity_poly.pdbx_seq_one_letter_code
_entity_poly.pdbx_strand_id
1 'polypeptide(L)'
;ADVVLCDLPYGLQHGEAASLPQLYCDALAEIRRIVRPGGRAALLTSEEFEHALVEAAGSRHDSDCMLQLAGVLRFRFGGHRDRRRCVICCLVRADSACSDGRGDAAATAV
;
A
#
# COMPACT_ATOMS: atom_id res chain seq x y z
N ALA A 1 9.57 12.53 5.64
CA ALA A 1 9.00 11.18 5.47
C ALA A 1 9.17 10.76 4.03
N ASP A 2 9.65 9.54 3.80
CA ASP A 2 9.84 9.01 2.44
C ASP A 2 8.49 8.74 1.77
N VAL A 3 8.44 8.94 0.45
CA VAL A 3 7.23 8.72 -0.35
C VAL A 3 7.60 7.94 -1.61
N VAL A 4 6.92 6.82 -1.83
CA VAL A 4 6.98 6.08 -3.11
C VAL A 4 5.69 6.35 -3.88
N LEU A 5 5.82 6.72 -5.15
CA LEU A 5 4.71 6.83 -6.10
C LEU A 5 4.98 5.83 -7.23
N CYS A 6 4.01 4.97 -7.53
CA CYS A 6 4.19 3.95 -8.56
C CYS A 6 2.90 3.78 -9.37
N ASP A 7 3.04 3.77 -10.69
CA ASP A 7 1.99 3.34 -11.63
C ASP A 7 2.23 1.86 -11.95
N LEU A 8 1.45 0.99 -11.30
CA LEU A 8 1.60 -0.45 -11.41
C LEU A 8 0.92 -0.97 -12.68
N PRO A 9 1.43 -2.05 -13.30
CA PRO A 9 0.77 -2.66 -14.44
C PRO A 9 -0.64 -3.16 -14.12
N TYR A 10 -1.57 -2.99 -15.06
CA TYR A 10 -2.95 -3.49 -14.99
C TYR A 10 -3.34 -4.30 -16.24
N GLY A 11 -2.40 -5.07 -16.79
CA GLY A 11 -2.68 -6.21 -17.68
C GLY A 11 -2.94 -5.88 -19.15
N LEU A 12 -2.50 -4.73 -19.66
CA LEU A 12 -2.82 -4.28 -21.03
C LEU A 12 -1.66 -4.29 -22.00
N GLN A 13 -0.45 -3.97 -21.53
CA GLN A 13 0.71 -3.78 -22.41
C GLN A 13 1.74 -4.89 -22.24
N HIS A 14 1.98 -5.35 -21.01
CA HIS A 14 3.00 -6.35 -20.70
C HIS A 14 2.56 -7.24 -19.53
N GLY A 15 2.81 -8.55 -19.66
CA GLY A 15 2.46 -9.57 -18.66
C GLY A 15 1.04 -10.13 -18.82
N GLU A 16 0.83 -11.32 -18.26
CA GLU A 16 -0.50 -11.93 -18.19
C GLU A 16 -1.25 -11.37 -16.99
N ALA A 17 -2.55 -11.05 -17.13
CA ALA A 17 -3.35 -10.55 -16.00
C ALA A 17 -3.30 -11.48 -14.77
N ALA A 18 -3.18 -12.79 -15.02
CA ALA A 18 -3.04 -13.81 -13.98
C ALA A 18 -1.75 -13.68 -13.14
N SER A 19 -0.68 -13.07 -13.67
CA SER A 19 0.58 -12.90 -12.94
C SER A 19 0.65 -11.59 -12.13
N LEU A 20 -0.30 -10.67 -12.31
CA LEU A 20 -0.29 -9.37 -11.63
C LEU A 20 -0.37 -9.46 -10.10
N PRO A 21 -1.16 -10.37 -9.48
CA PRO A 21 -1.16 -10.51 -8.03
C PRO A 21 0.23 -10.80 -7.47
N GLN A 22 0.99 -11.71 -8.09
CA GLN A 22 2.36 -12.01 -7.66
C GLN A 22 3.28 -10.80 -7.84
N LEU A 23 3.19 -10.11 -8.98
CA LEU A 23 3.95 -8.89 -9.22
C LEU A 23 3.68 -7.83 -8.14
N TYR A 24 2.43 -7.69 -7.68
CA TYR A 24 2.08 -6.75 -6.62
C TYR A 24 2.66 -7.16 -5.27
N CYS A 25 2.67 -8.45 -4.95
CA CYS A 25 3.38 -8.98 -3.78
C CYS A 25 4.87 -8.60 -3.82
N ASP A 26 5.55 -8.86 -4.95
CA ASP A 26 6.98 -8.60 -5.11
C ASP A 26 7.29 -7.09 -5.05
N ALA A 27 6.49 -6.27 -5.74
CA ALA A 27 6.64 -4.82 -5.70
C ALA A 27 6.44 -4.27 -4.28
N LEU A 28 5.43 -4.75 -3.55
CA LEU A 28 5.18 -4.33 -2.18
C LEU A 28 6.25 -4.81 -1.20
N ALA A 29 6.88 -5.97 -1.43
CA ALA A 29 8.04 -6.40 -0.65
C ALA A 29 9.21 -5.41 -0.80
N GLU A 30 9.51 -4.97 -2.01
CA GLU A 30 10.55 -3.96 -2.25
C GLU A 30 10.18 -2.59 -1.67
N ILE A 31 8.91 -2.17 -1.81
CA ILE A 31 8.42 -0.93 -1.19
C ILE A 31 8.58 -0.99 0.33
N ARG A 32 8.21 -2.10 0.98
CA ARG A 32 8.43 -2.32 2.42
C ARG A 32 9.89 -2.21 2.80
N ARG A 33 10.79 -2.75 1.98
CA ARG A 33 12.23 -2.73 2.22
C ARG A 33 12.79 -1.29 2.20
N ILE A 34 12.31 -0.43 1.30
CA ILE A 34 12.88 0.91 1.08
C ILE A 34 12.17 2.04 1.83
N VAL A 35 10.86 1.95 2.05
CA VAL A 35 10.08 2.99 2.73
C VAL A 35 10.36 2.89 4.22
N ARG A 36 10.93 3.92 4.85
CA ARG A 36 11.19 3.94 6.31
C ARG A 36 9.89 3.90 7.12
N PRO A 37 9.93 3.49 8.41
CA PRO A 37 8.78 3.65 9.32
C PRO A 37 8.20 5.07 9.28
N GLY A 38 6.87 5.18 9.28
CA GLY A 38 6.12 6.43 9.06
C GLY A 38 6.13 6.95 7.62
N GLY A 39 6.85 6.27 6.71
CA GLY A 39 6.86 6.55 5.28
C GLY A 39 5.57 6.12 4.59
N ARG A 40 5.37 6.60 3.36
CA ARG A 40 4.12 6.42 2.61
C ARG A 40 4.37 5.87 1.20
N ALA A 41 3.37 5.21 0.65
CA ALA A 41 3.34 4.86 -0.76
C ALA A 41 1.96 5.20 -1.35
N ALA A 42 1.92 5.64 -2.61
CA ALA A 42 0.68 5.75 -3.37
C ALA A 42 0.83 4.97 -4.67
N LEU A 43 0.00 3.94 -4.83
CA LEU A 43 0.12 2.96 -5.89
C LEU A 43 -1.12 3.04 -6.78
N LEU A 44 -0.91 3.38 -8.05
CA LEU A 44 -1.95 3.46 -9.07
C LEU A 44 -2.10 2.10 -9.75
N THR A 45 -3.35 1.64 -9.90
CA THR A 45 -3.71 0.49 -10.74
C THR A 45 -5.14 0.66 -11.29
N SER A 46 -5.65 -0.30 -12.07
CA SER A 46 -7.06 -0.35 -12.43
C SER A 46 -7.91 -0.83 -11.25
N GLU A 47 -9.18 -0.41 -11.22
CA GLU A 47 -10.13 -0.83 -10.17
C GLU A 47 -10.31 -2.36 -10.10
N GLU A 48 -10.08 -3.07 -11.20
CA GLU A 48 -10.14 -4.54 -11.27
C GLU A 48 -9.09 -5.22 -10.38
N PHE A 49 -7.91 -4.62 -10.23
CA PHE A 49 -6.82 -5.20 -9.42
C PHE A 49 -6.69 -4.57 -8.03
N GLU A 50 -7.64 -3.73 -7.61
CA GLU A 50 -7.65 -3.11 -6.27
C GLU A 50 -7.55 -4.18 -5.17
N HIS A 51 -8.38 -5.23 -5.26
CA HIS A 51 -8.42 -6.28 -4.24
C HIS A 51 -7.07 -7.00 -4.10
N ALA A 52 -6.47 -7.38 -5.22
CA ALA A 52 -5.16 -8.05 -5.24
C ALA A 52 -4.07 -7.17 -4.62
N LEU A 53 -4.09 -5.87 -4.89
CA LEU A 53 -3.13 -4.92 -4.32
C LEU A 53 -3.31 -4.74 -2.80
N VAL A 54 -4.55 -4.62 -2.34
CA VAL A 54 -4.86 -4.47 -0.91
C VAL A 54 -4.53 -5.76 -0.13
N GLU A 55 -4.85 -6.92 -0.70
CA GLU A 55 -4.51 -8.22 -0.13
C GLU A 55 -2.99 -8.41 -0.03
N ALA A 56 -2.26 -8.09 -1.10
CA ALA A 56 -0.80 -8.11 -1.11
C ALA A 56 -0.20 -7.13 -0.09
N ALA A 57 -0.84 -5.98 0.17
CA ALA A 57 -0.41 -5.01 1.18
C ALA A 57 -0.62 -5.54 2.62
N GLY A 58 -1.73 -6.25 2.86
CA GLY A 58 -2.04 -6.88 4.14
C GLY A 58 -1.32 -8.20 4.41
N SER A 59 -0.72 -8.80 3.38
CA SER A 59 0.03 -10.05 3.47
C SER A 59 1.21 -9.93 4.42
N ARG A 60 1.17 -10.67 5.54
CA ARG A 60 2.21 -10.68 6.57
C ARG A 60 3.40 -11.52 6.09
N HIS A 61 4.38 -10.89 5.48
CA HIS A 61 5.65 -11.56 5.18
C HIS A 61 6.70 -11.44 6.30
N ASP A 62 6.54 -10.47 7.20
CA ASP A 62 7.37 -10.30 8.40
C ASP A 62 6.58 -9.49 9.44
N SER A 63 6.69 -9.87 10.72
CA SER A 63 5.87 -9.31 11.80
C SER A 63 6.04 -7.80 12.03
N ASP A 64 7.11 -7.19 11.51
CA ASP A 64 7.53 -5.82 11.86
C ASP A 64 7.46 -4.79 10.72
N CYS A 65 7.04 -5.18 9.50
CA CYS A 65 7.07 -4.28 8.33
C CYS A 65 5.77 -4.26 7.52
N MET A 66 4.65 -4.02 8.20
CA MET A 66 3.34 -3.92 7.58
C MET A 66 3.13 -2.58 6.85
N LEU A 67 2.75 -2.63 5.58
CA LEU A 67 2.12 -1.51 4.88
C LEU A 67 0.62 -1.57 5.15
N GLN A 68 0.07 -0.51 5.72
CA GLN A 68 -1.34 -0.40 6.05
C GLN A 68 -2.03 0.50 5.03
N LEU A 69 -3.21 0.09 4.57
CA LEU A 69 -4.04 0.92 3.70
C LEU A 69 -4.59 2.10 4.51
N ALA A 70 -4.15 3.30 4.15
CA ALA A 70 -4.60 4.56 4.74
C ALA A 70 -5.80 5.16 3.98
N GLY A 71 -5.94 4.86 2.69
CA GLY A 71 -7.07 5.34 1.89
C GLY A 71 -7.03 4.86 0.45
N VAL A 72 -8.16 5.02 -0.24
CA VAL A 72 -8.31 4.69 -1.67
C VAL A 72 -8.95 5.87 -2.39
N LEU A 73 -8.32 6.33 -3.47
CA LEU A 73 -8.87 7.35 -4.35
C LEU A 73 -9.32 6.69 -5.66
N ARG A 74 -10.61 6.79 -5.97
CA ARG A 74 -11.20 6.29 -7.23
C ARG A 74 -11.38 7.42 -8.21
N PHE A 75 -11.00 7.18 -9.46
CA PHE A 75 -11.15 8.16 -10.52
C PHE A 75 -11.26 7.49 -11.89
N ARG A 76 -11.58 8.29 -12.91
CA ARG A 76 -11.51 7.86 -14.29
C ARG A 76 -10.31 8.48 -14.97
N PHE A 77 -9.52 7.68 -15.65
CA PHE A 77 -8.34 8.11 -16.39
C PHE A 77 -8.41 7.64 -17.84
N GLY A 78 -7.78 8.38 -18.76
CA GLY A 78 -7.79 8.07 -20.20
C GLY A 78 -8.71 8.96 -21.04
N GLY A 79 -8.50 8.91 -22.36
CA GLY A 79 -9.20 9.74 -23.36
C GLY A 79 -10.62 9.26 -23.70
N HIS A 80 -11.29 9.95 -24.62
CA HIS A 80 -12.71 9.72 -24.95
C HIS A 80 -13.08 8.26 -25.28
N ARG A 81 -12.15 7.46 -25.81
CA ARG A 81 -12.37 6.05 -26.21
C ARG A 81 -11.79 5.00 -25.25
N ASP A 82 -11.04 5.41 -24.22
CA ASP A 82 -10.37 4.49 -23.29
C ASP A 82 -10.41 5.05 -21.87
N ARG A 83 -11.60 5.48 -21.44
CA ARG A 83 -11.83 5.89 -20.05
C ARG A 83 -11.87 4.63 -19.18
N ARG A 84 -10.91 4.51 -18.29
CA ARG A 84 -10.81 3.41 -17.34
C ARG A 84 -11.10 3.86 -15.93
N ARG A 85 -11.60 2.93 -15.13
CA ARG A 85 -11.73 3.11 -13.68
C ARG A 85 -10.40 2.73 -13.05
N CYS A 86 -9.80 3.69 -12.38
CA CYS A 86 -8.50 3.57 -11.74
C CYS A 86 -8.62 3.84 -10.26
N VAL A 87 -7.69 3.26 -9.50
CA VAL A 87 -7.57 3.43 -8.07
C VAL A 87 -6.15 3.85 -7.73
N ILE A 88 -6.01 4.77 -6.79
CA ILE A 88 -4.77 4.98 -6.05
C ILE A 88 -4.99 4.43 -4.65
N CYS A 89 -4.22 3.40 -4.29
CA CYS A 89 -4.15 2.88 -2.93
C CYS A 89 -3.04 3.61 -2.18
N CYS A 90 -3.42 4.39 -1.16
CA CYS A 90 -2.49 5.09 -0.29
C CYS A 90 -2.13 4.18 0.89
N LEU A 91 -0.85 3.83 1.01
CA LEU A 91 -0.31 2.98 2.05
C LEU A 91 0.60 3.78 2.99
N VAL A 92 0.61 3.41 4.27
CA VAL A 92 1.56 3.91 5.27
C VAL A 92 2.34 2.73 5.85
N ARG A 93 3.65 2.88 6.01
CA ARG A 93 4.43 1.91 6.79
C ARG A 93 4.21 2.23 8.27
N ALA A 94 3.56 1.30 8.97
CA ALA A 94 3.39 1.44 10.40
C ALA A 94 4.77 1.47 11.08
N ASP A 95 4.90 2.33 12.09
CA ASP A 95 6.01 2.19 13.01
C ASP A 95 5.79 0.87 13.75
N SER A 96 6.75 -0.05 13.64
CA SER A 96 6.88 -1.15 14.59
C SER A 96 7.09 -0.45 15.92
N ALA A 97 6.02 -0.24 16.69
CA ALA A 97 6.12 0.40 17.97
C ALA A 97 7.18 -0.38 18.76
N CYS A 98 8.31 0.26 19.08
CA CYS A 98 8.98 -0.06 20.33
C CYS A 98 7.85 -0.01 21.36
N SER A 99 7.54 -1.15 21.96
CA SER A 99 6.70 -1.21 23.14
C SER A 99 7.42 -0.42 24.23
N ASP A 100 7.27 0.91 24.22
CA ASP A 100 7.73 1.76 25.30
C ASP A 100 6.83 1.42 26.48
N GLY A 101 7.35 0.57 27.35
CA GLY A 101 6.80 0.27 28.66
C GLY A 101 6.92 1.48 29.59
N ARG A 102 6.37 2.64 29.19
CA ARG A 102 6.06 3.72 30.11
C ARG A 102 4.65 3.48 30.63
N GLY A 103 4.60 2.82 31.78
CA GLY A 103 3.40 2.77 32.62
C GLY A 103 3.00 4.20 32.95
N ASP A 104 1.84 4.60 32.41
CA ASP A 104 1.20 5.85 32.80
C ASP A 104 0.44 5.58 34.10
N ALA A 105 1.17 5.69 35.21
CA ALA A 105 0.56 5.87 36.53
C ALA A 105 0.03 7.31 36.59
N ALA A 106 -1.17 7.52 36.05
CA ALA A 106 -1.92 8.74 36.30
C ALA A 106 -2.46 8.69 37.74
N ALA A 107 -1.74 9.40 38.61
CA ALA A 107 -2.14 9.73 39.95
C ALA A 107 -3.48 10.51 39.94
N THR A 108 -4.50 9.92 40.55
CA THR A 108 -5.65 10.69 41.04
C THR A 108 -5.23 11.34 42.35
N ALA A 109 -4.98 12.65 42.31
CA ALA A 109 -4.79 13.48 43.50
C ALA A 109 -5.73 14.68 43.45
N VAL A 110 -6.47 14.80 44.57
CA VAL A 110 -7.37 15.86 45.07
C VAL A 110 -8.78 15.88 44.49
#